data_AF-A0A1Y3MWB2-F1
#
_entry.id   AF-A0A1Y3MWB2-F1
#
_cell.length_a   1.000
_cell.length_b   1.000
_cell.length_c   1.000
_cell.angle_alpha   90.00
_cell.angle_beta   90.00
_cell.angle_gamma   90.00
#
_symmetry.space_group_name_H-M   'P 1'
#
loop_
_entity.id
_entity.type
_entity.pdbx_description
1 polymer ?
#
loop_
_entity_poly.entity_id
_entity_poly.type
_entity_poly.pdbx_seq_one_letter_code
_entity_poly.pdbx_strand_id
1 'polypeptide(L)'
;MILNRYIDVFLARACHDMKMPCIQSNCHYTTEMLKHINDNADFEYGYIFSKAEHSKKYLKVGIGYFLREIINNMGSTLGSKHDRDLNNTPSFYILSSHDNSVAPIMGALGVEPMEWPPYASNLIFELWRDNESNVDSINFNDYVVRVIYNGKVIRTNWCDFNKCPLSSLYYRFKEYFPSLDECFNEYTEEP
;
A
#
# COMPACT_ATOMS: atom_id res chain seq x y z
N MET A 1 20.54 7.27 -6.23
CA MET A 1 21.03 5.94 -5.81
C MET A 1 19.87 5.25 -5.12
N ILE A 2 19.51 4.03 -5.51
CA ILE A 2 18.37 3.31 -4.93
C ILE A 2 18.88 2.44 -3.78
N LEU A 3 18.48 2.76 -2.54
CA LEU A 3 19.01 2.17 -1.31
C LEU A 3 18.45 0.76 -1.06
N ASN A 4 17.24 0.47 -1.54
CA ASN A 4 16.59 -0.84 -1.40
C ASN A 4 17.35 -2.00 -2.10
N ARG A 5 18.28 -1.70 -3.02
CA ARG A 5 19.10 -2.74 -3.65
C ARG A 5 20.10 -3.35 -2.66
N TYR A 6 20.52 -2.58 -1.66
CA TYR A 6 21.42 -3.06 -0.63
C TYR A 6 20.68 -3.99 0.34
N ILE A 7 19.45 -3.67 0.76
CA ILE A 7 18.69 -4.57 1.63
C ILE A 7 18.46 -5.93 0.94
N ASP A 8 18.11 -5.94 -0.35
CA ASP A 8 17.83 -7.18 -1.09
C ASP A 8 19.04 -8.12 -1.10
N VAL A 9 20.26 -7.58 -1.20
CA VAL A 9 21.49 -8.38 -1.19
C VAL A 9 21.90 -8.74 0.24
N PHE A 10 21.96 -7.77 1.14
CA PHE A 10 22.55 -7.97 2.46
C PHE A 10 21.61 -8.72 3.41
N LEU A 11 20.33 -8.36 3.44
CA LEU A 11 19.35 -8.99 4.32
C LEU A 11 19.09 -10.43 3.90
N ALA A 12 18.91 -10.69 2.59
CA ALA A 12 18.74 -12.04 2.10
C ALA A 12 19.92 -12.94 2.45
N ARG A 13 21.17 -12.45 2.31
CA ARG A 13 22.36 -13.24 2.66
C ARG A 13 22.49 -13.47 4.16
N ALA A 14 22.18 -12.45 4.98
CA ALA A 14 22.17 -12.59 6.44
C ALA A 14 21.16 -13.66 6.89
N CYS A 15 19.95 -13.66 6.33
CA CYS A 15 18.88 -14.59 6.71
C CYS A 15 19.14 -16.04 6.28
N HIS A 16 20.04 -16.28 5.32
CA HIS A 16 20.34 -17.61 4.77
C HIS A 16 21.77 -18.08 5.07
N ASP A 17 22.45 -17.48 6.04
CA ASP A 17 23.84 -17.79 6.41
C ASP A 17 24.82 -17.78 5.22
N MET A 18 24.59 -16.89 4.25
CA MET A 18 25.44 -16.78 3.07
C MET A 18 26.59 -15.80 3.30
N LYS A 19 27.75 -16.10 2.69
CA LYS A 19 28.93 -15.22 2.74
C LYS A 19 28.60 -13.80 2.28
N MET A 20 28.86 -12.77 3.08
CA MET A 20 28.63 -11.37 2.69
C MET A 20 29.51 -10.94 1.50
N PRO A 21 29.03 -9.99 0.64
CA PRO A 21 29.87 -9.41 -0.42
C PRO A 21 31.09 -8.72 0.20
N CYS A 22 32.24 -8.71 -0.48
CA CYS A 22 33.45 -8.09 0.03
C CYS A 22 33.88 -6.93 -0.87
N ILE A 23 34.32 -5.82 -0.27
CA ILE A 23 34.91 -4.70 -1.01
C ILE A 23 36.40 -4.68 -0.68
N GLN A 24 37.25 -4.85 -1.70
CA GLN A 24 38.71 -4.83 -1.56
C GLN A 24 39.21 -5.74 -0.40
N SER A 25 38.66 -6.95 -0.29
CA SER A 25 38.94 -7.94 0.77
C SER A 25 38.36 -7.65 2.16
N ASN A 26 37.70 -6.51 2.38
CA ASN A 26 36.91 -6.30 3.59
C ASN A 26 35.54 -6.96 3.45
N CYS A 27 35.31 -8.02 4.23
CA CYS A 27 34.07 -8.79 4.28
C CYS A 27 33.35 -8.65 5.63
N HIS A 28 33.81 -7.74 6.49
CA HIS A 28 33.32 -7.62 7.86
C HIS A 28 32.11 -6.68 7.90
N TYR A 29 30.96 -7.22 8.30
CA TYR A 29 29.72 -6.47 8.50
C TYR A 29 29.20 -6.73 9.91
N THR A 30 28.96 -5.66 10.66
CA THR A 30 28.34 -5.76 11.98
C THR A 30 26.82 -5.77 11.85
N THR A 31 26.11 -6.24 12.88
CA THR A 31 24.65 -6.12 12.96
C THR A 31 24.20 -4.66 12.85
N GLU A 32 24.98 -3.72 13.39
CA GLU A 32 24.71 -2.28 13.29
C GLU A 32 24.76 -1.79 11.84
N MET A 33 25.74 -2.22 11.05
CA MET A 33 25.81 -1.88 9.63
C MET A 33 24.60 -2.43 8.86
N LEU A 34 24.17 -3.66 9.15
CA LEU A 34 22.97 -4.24 8.55
C LEU A 34 21.71 -3.48 8.94
N LYS A 35 21.62 -3.03 10.20
CA LYS A 35 20.53 -2.18 10.67
C LYS A 35 20.51 -0.85 9.91
N HIS A 36 21.65 -0.19 9.74
CA HIS A 36 21.72 1.06 8.96
C HIS A 36 21.32 0.86 7.49
N ILE A 37 21.65 -0.29 6.90
CA ILE A 37 21.19 -0.63 5.54
C ILE A 37 19.66 -0.74 5.50
N ASN A 38 19.02 -1.36 6.50
CA ASN A 38 17.57 -1.42 6.61
C ASN A 38 16.94 -0.03 6.83
N ASP A 39 17.45 0.73 7.80
CA ASP A 39 16.94 2.08 8.13
C ASP A 39 17.01 3.03 6.91
N ASN A 40 18.02 2.86 6.06
CA ASN A 40 18.16 3.61 4.82
C ASN A 40 17.06 3.27 3.79
N ALA A 41 16.59 2.03 3.75
CA ALA A 41 15.47 1.65 2.91
C ALA A 41 14.14 2.17 3.46
N ASP A 42 13.95 2.13 4.78
CA ASP A 42 12.78 2.74 5.44
C ASP A 42 12.71 4.23 5.12
N PHE A 43 13.85 4.93 5.22
CA PHE A 43 13.98 6.32 4.81
C PHE A 43 13.64 6.54 3.34
N GLU A 44 14.20 5.73 2.44
CA GLU A 44 13.95 5.84 0.99
C GLU A 44 12.46 5.67 0.68
N TYR A 45 11.81 4.67 1.26
CA TYR A 45 10.39 4.38 1.02
C TYR A 45 9.51 5.49 1.60
N GLY A 46 9.78 5.94 2.82
CA GLY A 46 9.09 7.09 3.40
C GLY A 46 9.31 8.38 2.63
N TYR A 47 10.49 8.59 2.04
CA TYR A 47 10.73 9.73 1.20
C TYR A 47 9.94 9.65 -0.11
N ILE A 48 10.10 8.57 -0.88
CA ILE A 48 9.48 8.42 -2.21
C ILE A 48 7.95 8.42 -2.13
N PHE A 49 7.37 7.68 -1.17
CA PHE A 49 5.94 7.44 -1.13
C PHE A 49 5.16 8.37 -0.19
N SER A 50 5.84 9.28 0.52
CA SER A 50 5.18 10.23 1.42
C SER A 50 5.77 11.65 1.33
N LYS A 51 7.08 11.81 1.55
CA LYS A 51 7.68 13.13 1.84
C LYS A 51 8.24 13.90 0.64
N ALA A 52 8.55 13.23 -0.47
CA ALA A 52 9.10 13.87 -1.65
C ALA A 52 8.10 14.85 -2.27
N GLU A 53 8.58 15.95 -2.86
CA GLU A 53 7.75 17.00 -3.48
C GLU A 53 6.72 16.44 -4.47
N HIS A 54 7.12 15.43 -5.25
CA HIS A 54 6.27 14.80 -6.27
C HIS A 54 5.72 13.43 -5.85
N SER A 55 5.78 13.06 -4.56
CA SER A 55 5.31 11.77 -4.05
C SER A 55 3.85 11.49 -4.44
N LYS A 56 2.97 12.48 -4.31
CA LYS A 56 1.55 12.35 -4.69
C LYS A 56 1.36 12.07 -6.19
N LYS A 57 2.11 12.76 -7.05
CA LYS A 57 2.07 12.51 -8.51
C LYS A 57 2.61 11.11 -8.82
N TYR A 58 3.71 10.72 -8.19
CA TYR A 58 4.32 9.41 -8.33
C TYR A 58 3.35 8.29 -7.93
N LEU A 59 2.69 8.40 -6.78
CA LEU A 59 1.65 7.46 -6.34
C LEU A 59 0.48 7.39 -7.32
N LYS A 60 0.01 8.55 -7.79
CA LYS A 60 -1.13 8.64 -8.70
C LYS A 60 -0.88 7.88 -10.02
N VAL A 61 0.26 8.10 -10.67
CA VAL A 61 0.58 7.44 -11.95
C VAL A 61 1.16 6.04 -11.78
N GLY A 62 1.71 5.72 -10.60
CA GLY A 62 2.30 4.42 -10.30
C GLY A 62 1.30 3.38 -9.82
N ILE A 63 0.58 3.66 -8.72
CA ILE A 63 -0.32 2.69 -8.07
C ILE A 63 -1.81 3.06 -8.20
N GLY A 64 -2.12 4.26 -8.70
CA GLY A 64 -3.46 4.84 -8.65
C GLY A 64 -4.58 4.02 -9.32
N TYR A 65 -4.27 3.34 -10.43
CA TYR A 65 -5.22 2.40 -11.06
C TYR A 65 -5.53 1.21 -10.14
N PHE A 66 -4.53 0.69 -9.43
CA PHE A 66 -4.73 -0.41 -8.49
C PHE A 66 -5.50 0.02 -7.24
N LEU A 67 -5.27 1.24 -6.75
CA LEU A 67 -6.10 1.82 -5.68
C LEU A 67 -7.58 1.92 -6.09
N ARG A 68 -7.85 2.28 -7.35
CA ARG A 68 -9.20 2.29 -7.90
C ARG A 68 -9.81 0.89 -7.94
N GLU A 69 -9.03 -0.09 -8.35
CA GLU A 69 -9.46 -1.49 -8.40
C GLU A 69 -9.80 -2.04 -7.01
N ILE A 70 -9.03 -1.70 -5.97
CA ILE A 70 -9.34 -2.03 -4.58
C ILE A 70 -10.73 -1.49 -4.17
N ILE A 71 -11.03 -0.23 -4.50
CA ILE A 71 -12.37 0.34 -4.21
C ILE A 71 -13.45 -0.34 -5.05
N ASN A 72 -13.22 -0.58 -6.35
CA ASN A 72 -14.20 -1.22 -7.22
C ASN A 72 -14.55 -2.63 -6.74
N ASN A 73 -13.55 -3.40 -6.28
CA ASN A 73 -13.75 -4.73 -5.73
C ASN A 73 -14.57 -4.72 -4.43
N MET A 74 -14.37 -3.73 -3.55
CA MET A 74 -15.27 -3.54 -2.41
C MET A 74 -16.67 -3.11 -2.86
N GLY A 75 -16.73 -2.19 -3.81
CA GLY A 75 -17.96 -1.62 -4.38
C GLY A 75 -18.88 -2.64 -5.05
N SER A 76 -18.31 -3.64 -5.74
CA SER A 76 -19.06 -4.71 -6.42
C SER A 76 -19.83 -5.61 -5.44
N THR A 77 -19.41 -5.62 -4.17
CA THR A 77 -20.08 -6.38 -3.11
C THR A 77 -21.21 -5.61 -2.42
N LEU A 78 -21.38 -4.32 -2.75
CA LEU A 78 -22.43 -3.47 -2.18
C LEU A 78 -23.77 -3.74 -2.86
N GLY A 79 -24.84 -3.77 -2.09
CA GLY A 79 -26.20 -4.04 -2.57
C GLY A 79 -26.90 -5.09 -1.73
N SER A 80 -28.21 -5.23 -1.92
CA SER A 80 -28.99 -6.20 -1.15
C SER A 80 -28.54 -7.62 -1.49
N LYS A 81 -28.68 -8.57 -0.55
CA LYS A 81 -28.45 -9.99 -0.87
C LYS A 81 -29.32 -10.47 -2.04
N HIS A 82 -30.43 -9.79 -2.31
CA HIS A 82 -31.37 -10.11 -3.39
C HIS A 82 -30.91 -9.55 -4.76
N ASP A 83 -30.21 -8.41 -4.78
CA ASP A 83 -29.74 -7.78 -6.02
C ASP A 83 -28.35 -8.28 -6.45
N ARG A 84 -27.62 -8.93 -5.55
CA ARG A 84 -26.29 -9.48 -5.85
C ARG A 84 -26.42 -10.81 -6.56
N ASP A 85 -25.81 -10.90 -7.74
CA ASP A 85 -25.49 -12.19 -8.35
C ASP A 85 -24.32 -12.82 -7.58
N LEU A 86 -24.66 -13.48 -6.46
CA LEU A 86 -23.69 -14.12 -5.55
C LEU A 86 -22.83 -15.18 -6.25
N ASN A 87 -23.22 -15.67 -7.43
CA ASN A 87 -22.41 -16.61 -8.21
C ASN A 87 -21.26 -15.92 -8.94
N ASN A 88 -21.33 -14.60 -9.15
CA ASN A 88 -20.36 -13.82 -9.93
C ASN A 88 -19.62 -12.74 -9.13
N THR A 89 -19.91 -12.56 -7.84
CA THR A 89 -19.17 -11.62 -6.97
C THR A 89 -18.21 -12.38 -6.05
N PRO A 90 -16.88 -12.28 -6.26
CA PRO A 90 -15.92 -12.92 -5.37
C PRO A 90 -16.03 -12.38 -3.94
N SER A 91 -16.09 -13.27 -2.95
CA SER A 91 -16.07 -12.90 -1.53
C SER A 91 -14.66 -12.64 -1.01
N PHE A 92 -13.62 -12.98 -1.78
CA PHE A 92 -12.24 -12.91 -1.37
C PHE A 92 -11.31 -12.79 -2.57
N TYR A 93 -10.29 -11.94 -2.44
CA TYR A 93 -9.27 -11.71 -3.46
C TYR A 93 -7.89 -11.94 -2.83
N ILE A 94 -7.04 -12.71 -3.50
CA ILE A 94 -5.60 -12.80 -3.19
C ILE A 94 -4.85 -12.19 -4.36
N LEU A 95 -4.08 -11.14 -4.06
CA LEU A 95 -3.29 -10.43 -5.06
C LEU A 95 -1.83 -10.58 -4.65
N SER A 96 -1.08 -11.39 -5.40
CA SER A 96 0.38 -11.48 -5.23
C SER A 96 1.00 -10.18 -5.70
N SER A 97 1.84 -9.58 -4.87
CA SER A 97 2.34 -8.23 -5.05
C SER A 97 3.81 -8.13 -4.63
N HIS A 98 4.40 -6.98 -4.91
CA HIS A 98 5.78 -6.67 -4.51
C HIS A 98 5.78 -5.66 -3.37
N ASP A 99 6.93 -5.48 -2.74
CA ASP A 99 7.20 -4.40 -1.79
C ASP A 99 6.86 -3.02 -2.39
N ASN A 100 7.18 -2.81 -3.67
CA ASN A 100 6.85 -1.62 -4.45
C ASN A 100 5.36 -1.52 -4.85
N SER A 101 4.52 -2.46 -4.41
CA SER A 101 3.07 -2.39 -4.50
C SER A 101 2.46 -2.09 -3.12
N VAL A 102 2.94 -2.77 -2.07
CA VAL A 102 2.47 -2.57 -0.70
C VAL A 102 2.85 -1.18 -0.17
N ALA A 103 4.11 -0.76 -0.35
CA ALA A 103 4.59 0.52 0.12
C ALA A 103 3.83 1.74 -0.44
N PRO A 104 3.57 1.85 -1.76
CA PRO A 104 2.78 2.97 -2.27
C PRO A 104 1.32 2.95 -1.81
N ILE A 105 0.72 1.77 -1.55
CA ILE A 105 -0.61 1.72 -0.93
C ILE A 105 -0.56 2.28 0.49
N MET A 106 0.46 1.93 1.28
CA MET A 106 0.68 2.46 2.62
C MET A 106 0.94 3.98 2.60
N GLY A 107 1.69 4.48 1.62
CA GLY A 107 1.91 5.91 1.38
C GLY A 107 0.60 6.63 1.01
N ALA A 108 -0.20 6.06 0.11
CA ALA A 108 -1.53 6.60 -0.23
C ALA A 108 -2.49 6.57 0.98
N LEU A 109 -2.40 5.56 1.84
CA LEU A 109 -3.10 5.51 3.13
C LEU A 109 -2.54 6.50 4.15
N GLY A 110 -1.38 7.13 3.93
CA GLY A 110 -0.78 8.08 4.87
C GLY A 110 -0.29 7.42 6.16
N VAL A 111 0.24 6.19 6.07
CA VAL A 111 0.86 5.51 7.21
C VAL A 111 2.23 6.13 7.48
N GLU A 112 2.46 6.53 8.73
CA GLU A 112 3.75 7.04 9.22
C GLU A 112 4.06 6.47 10.62
N PRO A 113 5.32 6.07 10.91
CA PRO A 113 6.44 6.03 9.97
C PRO A 113 6.23 4.96 8.88
N MET A 114 6.76 5.22 7.69
CA MET A 114 6.87 4.21 6.64
C MET A 114 8.11 3.36 6.84
N GLU A 115 7.95 2.06 6.63
CA GLU A 115 9.01 1.06 6.63
C GLU A 115 8.99 0.32 5.28
N TRP A 116 10.15 -0.15 4.83
CA TRP A 116 10.22 -1.05 3.69
C TRP A 116 9.47 -2.35 4.00
N PRO A 117 8.54 -2.82 3.15
CA PRO A 117 7.78 -4.04 3.44
C PRO A 117 8.66 -5.30 3.46
N PRO A 118 8.81 -5.99 4.62
CA PRO A 118 9.60 -7.21 4.70
C PRO A 118 9.05 -8.36 3.85
N TYR A 119 9.87 -9.39 3.59
CA TYR A 119 9.42 -10.59 2.89
C TYR A 119 8.16 -11.21 3.52
N ALA A 120 7.24 -11.68 2.66
CA ALA A 120 5.93 -12.21 3.03
C ALA A 120 5.01 -11.21 3.77
N SER A 121 5.29 -9.90 3.65
CA SER A 121 4.36 -8.88 4.12
C SER A 121 3.00 -9.03 3.45
N ASN A 122 1.96 -8.77 4.23
CA ASN A 122 0.57 -8.80 3.78
C ASN A 122 -0.16 -7.53 4.21
N LEU A 123 -1.00 -7.04 3.31
CA LEU A 123 -1.91 -5.92 3.53
C LEU A 123 -3.32 -6.41 3.21
N ILE A 124 -4.18 -6.43 4.23
CA ILE A 124 -5.53 -6.99 4.16
C ILE A 124 -6.53 -5.85 4.30
N PHE A 125 -7.47 -5.76 3.37
CA PHE A 125 -8.64 -4.89 3.44
C PHE A 125 -9.86 -5.76 3.75
N GLU A 126 -10.48 -5.56 4.90
CA GLU A 126 -11.71 -6.22 5.31
C GLU A 126 -12.87 -5.24 5.15
N LEU A 127 -13.89 -5.63 4.39
CA LEU A 127 -15.12 -4.85 4.25
C LEU A 127 -16.20 -5.41 5.17
N TRP A 128 -16.75 -4.55 6.03
CA TRP A 128 -17.78 -4.89 7.00
C TRP A 128 -19.02 -4.04 6.76
N ARG A 129 -20.20 -4.60 6.97
CA ARG A 129 -21.45 -3.84 7.09
C ARG A 129 -21.63 -3.45 8.55
N ASP A 130 -21.86 -2.18 8.82
CA ASP A 130 -22.15 -1.71 10.17
C ASP A 130 -23.54 -2.22 10.60
N ASN A 131 -23.64 -2.70 11.85
CA ASN A 131 -24.87 -3.28 12.39
C ASN A 131 -25.91 -2.22 12.77
N GLU A 132 -25.49 -0.95 12.88
CA GLU A 132 -26.39 0.19 13.15
C GLU A 132 -27.11 0.70 11.88
N SER A 133 -26.71 0.21 10.71
CA SER A 133 -27.30 0.55 9.42
C SER A 133 -28.65 -0.10 9.20
N ASN A 134 -29.62 0.69 8.73
CA ASN A 134 -30.97 0.23 8.46
C ASN A 134 -30.96 -0.92 7.43
N VAL A 135 -31.61 -2.05 7.73
CA VAL A 135 -31.52 -3.27 6.91
C VAL A 135 -32.12 -3.05 5.52
N ASP A 136 -33.07 -2.13 5.41
CA ASP A 136 -33.94 -1.89 4.26
C ASP A 136 -33.41 -0.83 3.26
N SER A 137 -32.33 -0.11 3.60
CA SER A 137 -31.66 0.82 2.69
C SER A 137 -30.16 0.55 2.73
N ILE A 138 -29.56 0.22 1.58
CA ILE A 138 -28.12 -0.04 1.51
C ILE A 138 -27.44 1.16 0.88
N ASN A 139 -26.64 1.85 1.68
CA ASN A 139 -25.83 2.99 1.29
C ASN A 139 -24.34 2.61 1.38
N PHE A 140 -23.50 3.22 0.55
CA PHE A 140 -22.05 3.16 0.65
C PHE A 140 -21.53 3.54 2.06
N ASN A 141 -22.29 4.38 2.76
CA ASN A 141 -22.00 4.81 4.14
C ASN A 141 -22.33 3.76 5.22
N ASP A 142 -23.01 2.66 4.87
CA ASP A 142 -23.31 1.55 5.80
C ASP A 142 -22.13 0.58 5.95
N TYR A 143 -21.02 0.86 5.28
CA TYR A 143 -19.87 -0.01 5.25
C TYR A 143 -18.65 0.65 5.85
N VAL A 144 -17.92 -0.14 6.63
CA VAL A 144 -16.63 0.23 7.19
C VAL A 144 -15.56 -0.73 6.68
N VAL A 145 -14.34 -0.21 6.57
CA VAL A 145 -13.16 -0.95 6.15
C VAL A 145 -12.20 -1.02 7.31
N ARG A 146 -11.68 -2.23 7.52
CA ARG A 146 -10.54 -2.47 8.40
C ARG A 146 -9.32 -2.82 7.57
N VAL A 147 -8.19 -2.19 7.88
CA VAL A 147 -6.94 -2.38 7.13
C VAL A 147 -5.85 -2.90 8.07
N ILE A 148 -5.29 -4.06 7.73
CA ILE A 148 -4.35 -4.81 8.56
C ILE A 148 -3.06 -4.98 7.78
N TYR A 149 -1.94 -4.56 8.36
CA TYR A 149 -0.60 -4.79 7.85
C TYR A 149 0.16 -5.71 8.80
N ASN A 150 0.62 -6.86 8.30
CA ASN A 150 1.39 -7.84 9.07
C ASN A 150 0.75 -8.18 10.44
N GLY A 151 -0.56 -8.44 10.42
CA GLY A 151 -1.35 -8.82 11.60
C GLY A 151 -1.74 -7.68 12.54
N LYS A 152 -1.39 -6.43 12.23
CA LYS A 152 -1.74 -5.25 13.03
C LYS A 152 -2.60 -4.29 12.23
N VAL A 153 -3.67 -3.78 12.86
CA VAL A 153 -4.47 -2.71 12.26
C VAL A 153 -3.58 -1.48 12.08
N ILE A 154 -3.57 -0.91 10.87
CA ILE A 154 -2.75 0.26 10.56
C ILE A 154 -3.25 1.49 11.32
N ARG A 155 -2.35 2.45 11.53
CA ARG A 155 -2.67 3.72 12.17
C ARG A 155 -2.37 4.86 11.22
N THR A 156 -3.32 5.78 11.09
CA THR A 156 -3.18 7.00 10.32
C THR A 156 -3.76 8.17 11.11
N ASN A 157 -3.48 9.39 10.68
CA ASN A 157 -3.98 10.61 11.34
C ASN A 157 -5.38 11.05 10.86
N TRP A 158 -5.95 10.36 9.86
CA TRP A 158 -7.20 10.77 9.21
C TRP A 158 -8.33 9.74 9.33
N CYS A 159 -8.04 8.50 9.72
CA CYS A 159 -9.07 7.49 9.99
C CYS A 159 -8.66 6.48 11.06
N ASP A 160 -9.64 5.98 11.82
CA ASP A 160 -9.47 4.79 12.65
C ASP A 160 -9.82 3.54 11.83
N PHE A 161 -8.80 2.79 11.40
CA PHE A 161 -8.95 1.58 10.62
C PHE A 161 -9.43 0.35 11.41
N ASN A 162 -9.88 0.50 12.65
CA ASN A 162 -10.74 -0.52 13.25
C ASN A 162 -12.16 -0.50 12.64
N LYS A 163 -12.61 0.65 12.15
CA LYS A 163 -13.95 0.86 11.59
C LYS A 163 -14.00 2.11 10.69
N CYS A 164 -13.07 2.22 9.74
CA CYS A 164 -12.98 3.40 8.89
C CYS A 164 -14.13 3.41 7.87
N PRO A 165 -14.94 4.48 7.73
CA PRO A 165 -16.01 4.49 6.73
C PRO A 165 -15.47 4.23 5.32
N LEU A 166 -16.14 3.37 4.54
CA LEU A 166 -15.74 3.07 3.17
C LEU A 166 -15.73 4.35 2.31
N SER A 167 -16.64 5.29 2.56
CA SER A 167 -16.66 6.63 1.93
C SER A 167 -15.37 7.40 2.20
N SER A 168 -14.89 7.43 3.45
CA SER A 168 -13.63 8.06 3.80
C SER A 168 -12.45 7.45 3.05
N LEU A 169 -12.39 6.11 2.96
CA LEU A 169 -11.35 5.42 2.19
C LEU A 169 -11.44 5.73 0.69
N TYR A 170 -12.65 5.74 0.10
CA TYR A 170 -12.85 6.12 -1.30
C TYR A 170 -12.32 7.52 -1.59
N TYR A 171 -12.70 8.52 -0.78
CA TYR A 171 -12.24 9.88 -1.01
C TYR A 171 -10.73 10.02 -0.84
N ARG A 172 -10.13 9.28 0.10
CA ARG A 172 -8.68 9.20 0.24
C ARG A 172 -8.02 8.65 -1.02
N PHE A 173 -8.48 7.50 -1.52
CA PHE A 173 -7.89 6.87 -2.71
C PHE A 173 -8.17 7.65 -3.99
N LYS A 174 -9.31 8.32 -4.08
CA LYS A 174 -9.71 9.16 -5.22
C LYS A 174 -8.70 10.27 -5.50
N GLU A 175 -7.99 10.77 -4.50
CA GLU A 175 -6.91 11.75 -4.68
C GLU A 175 -5.79 11.24 -5.62
N TYR A 176 -5.65 9.92 -5.72
CA TYR A 176 -4.62 9.22 -6.48
C TYR A 176 -5.17 8.51 -7.71
N PHE A 177 -6.43 8.73 -8.10
CA PHE A 177 -6.99 8.12 -9.31
C PHE A 177 -6.48 8.85 -10.55
N PRO A 178 -5.78 8.16 -11.47
CA PRO A 178 -5.23 8.80 -12.66
C PRO A 178 -6.29 9.03 -13.75
N SER A 179 -6.19 10.13 -14.49
CA SER A 179 -6.79 10.25 -15.82
C SER A 179 -5.88 9.65 -16.89
N LEU A 180 -6.42 9.36 -18.08
CA LEU A 180 -5.60 8.89 -19.21
C LEU A 180 -4.52 9.93 -19.57
N ASP A 181 -4.89 11.21 -19.59
CA ASP A 181 -3.99 12.30 -19.96
C ASP A 181 -2.78 12.44 -18.99
N GLU A 182 -2.96 12.10 -17.71
CA GLU A 182 -1.87 12.14 -16.73
C GLU A 182 -0.72 11.16 -17.03
N CYS A 183 -0.96 10.12 -17.85
CA CYS A 183 0.07 9.19 -18.32
C CYS A 183 0.74 9.61 -19.64
N PHE A 184 0.08 10.48 -20.43
CA PHE A 184 0.47 10.77 -21.81
C PHE A 184 0.75 12.24 -22.10
N ASN A 185 0.72 13.13 -21.10
CA ASN A 185 1.11 14.52 -21.31
C ASN A 185 2.47 14.58 -22.02
N GLU A 186 2.45 15.08 -23.25
CA GLU A 186 3.65 15.37 -24.03
C GLU A 186 4.53 16.27 -23.17
N TYR A 187 5.80 15.91 -23.05
CA TYR A 187 6.81 16.82 -22.54
C TYR A 187 6.86 18.00 -23.50
N THR A 188 6.07 19.04 -23.24
CA THR A 188 6.38 20.37 -23.76
C THR A 188 7.65 20.76 -23.04
N GLU A 189 8.79 20.49 -23.68
CA GLU A 189 10.06 21.09 -23.29
C GLU A 189 9.82 22.60 -23.18
N GLU A 190 9.82 23.13 -21.95
CA GLU A 190 9.96 24.58 -21.80
C GLU A 190 11.36 24.96 -22.34
N PRO A 191 11.45 26.02 -23.16
CA PRO A 191 12.68 26.40 -23.85
C PRO A 191 13.82 26.84 -22.93
#